data_AF-R6BHD6-F1
#
_entry.id   AF-R6BHD6-F1
#
_cell.length_a   1.000
_cell.length_b   1.000
_cell.length_c   1.000
_cell.angle_alpha   90.00
_cell.angle_beta   90.00
_cell.angle_gamma   90.00
#
_symmetry.space_group_name_H-M   'P 1'
#
loop_
_entity.id
_entity.type
_entity.pdbx_description
1 polymer ?
#
loop_
_entity_poly.entity_id
_entity_poly.type
_entity_poly.pdbx_seq_one_letter_code
_entity_poly.pdbx_strand_id
1 'polypeptide(L)'
;MQPDSGPSLIFITLPNVFNAMAGGRLWGTLFFLFMTFASLSTVIAVFENIISFTMDLKGWDRKKAVLINLVGVLVLSMPCVLGYNVWSGITPLGAGSTILDLEDFIVSNNLLPLGSLVYLLFCTTKLGWGYENFLKETNTGKGMKFPRQIAFYVKYILPLIVLFIFVMGYYTKFFA
;
A
#
# COMPACT_ATOMS: atom_id res chain seq x y z
N MET A 1 -27.72 -2.87 2.06
CA MET A 1 -26.58 -1.96 2.20
C MET A 1 -25.81 -2.03 0.91
N GLN A 2 -25.56 -0.90 0.24
CA GLN A 2 -24.73 -0.89 -0.97
C GLN A 2 -23.29 -1.28 -0.57
N PRO A 3 -22.65 -2.23 -1.26
CA PRO A 3 -21.33 -2.75 -0.90
C PRO A 3 -20.15 -1.77 -1.14
N ASP A 4 -20.40 -0.58 -1.70
CA ASP A 4 -19.37 0.38 -2.13
C ASP A 4 -19.05 1.51 -1.14
N SER A 5 -19.33 1.35 0.16
CA SER A 5 -19.04 2.40 1.16
C SER A 5 -17.64 2.30 1.80
N GLY A 6 -16.60 2.07 1.00
CA GLY A 6 -15.21 2.38 1.34
C GLY A 6 -14.69 1.94 2.73
N PRO A 7 -13.69 2.66 3.30
CA PRO A 7 -13.08 2.35 4.60
C PRO A 7 -14.07 2.36 5.77
N SER A 8 -15.15 3.13 5.65
CA SER A 8 -16.21 3.25 6.67
C SER A 8 -17.06 2.00 6.81
N LEU A 9 -17.10 1.12 5.80
CA LEU A 9 -17.91 -0.10 5.82
C LEU A 9 -17.48 -1.05 6.94
N ILE A 10 -16.19 -1.17 7.23
CA ILE A 10 -15.68 -2.02 8.32
C ILE A 10 -16.18 -1.50 9.68
N PHE A 11 -16.20 -0.19 9.86
CA PHE A 11 -16.64 0.47 11.09
C PHE A 11 -18.16 0.49 11.26
N ILE A 12 -18.94 0.19 10.22
CA ILE A 12 -20.40 0.11 10.27
C ILE A 12 -20.86 -1.34 10.31
N THR A 13 -20.31 -2.20 9.45
CA THR A 13 -20.76 -3.60 9.32
C THR A 13 -20.29 -4.46 10.47
N LEU A 14 -19.05 -4.32 10.94
CA LEU A 14 -18.54 -5.17 12.02
C LEU A 14 -19.24 -4.92 13.35
N PRO A 15 -19.48 -3.67 13.82
CA PRO A 15 -20.27 -3.45 15.03
C PRO A 15 -21.70 -3.99 14.91
N ASN A 16 -22.32 -3.91 13.73
CA ASN A 16 -23.65 -4.49 13.49
C ASN A 16 -23.64 -6.02 13.59
N VAL A 17 -22.60 -6.68 13.06
CA VAL A 17 -22.42 -8.13 13.20
C VAL A 17 -22.15 -8.52 14.66
N PHE A 18 -21.32 -7.75 15.39
CA PHE A 18 -21.08 -8.00 16.80
C PHE A 18 -22.35 -7.81 17.64
N ASN A 19 -23.18 -6.81 17.35
CA ASN A 19 -24.46 -6.61 18.04
C ASN A 19 -25.47 -7.74 17.81
N ALA A 20 -25.42 -8.42 16.66
CA ALA A 20 -26.25 -9.59 16.38
C ALA A 20 -25.79 -10.88 17.09
N MET A 21 -24.58 -10.88 17.67
CA MET A 21 -24.01 -12.02 18.40
C MET A 21 -24.19 -11.87 19.92
N ALA A 22 -24.48 -12.98 20.60
CA ALA A 22 -24.51 -13.00 22.06
C ALA A 22 -23.12 -12.65 22.64
N GLY A 23 -23.05 -11.63 23.49
CA GLY A 23 -21.77 -11.14 24.03
C GLY A 23 -20.97 -10.24 23.06
N GLY A 24 -21.63 -9.64 22.06
CA GLY A 24 -21.03 -8.77 21.05
C GLY A 24 -20.03 -7.73 21.53
N ARG A 25 -20.26 -7.14 22.72
CA ARG A 25 -19.36 -6.15 23.31
C ARG A 25 -17.96 -6.71 23.61
N LEU A 26 -17.87 -7.96 24.08
CA LEU A 26 -16.58 -8.61 24.37
C LEU A 26 -15.82 -8.89 23.07
N TRP A 27 -16.49 -9.48 22.08
CA TRP A 27 -15.92 -9.80 20.78
C TRP A 27 -15.52 -8.55 19.98
N GLY A 28 -16.34 -7.51 19.99
CA GLY A 28 -16.01 -6.23 19.36
C GLY A 28 -14.80 -5.55 20.01
N THR A 29 -14.71 -5.57 21.35
CA THR A 29 -13.56 -4.98 22.06
C THR A 29 -12.25 -5.70 21.73
N LEU A 30 -12.25 -7.04 21.74
CA LEU A 30 -11.07 -7.83 21.38
C LEU A 30 -10.66 -7.62 19.91
N PHE A 31 -11.64 -7.53 19.01
CA PHE A 31 -11.39 -7.29 17.60
C PHE A 31 -10.71 -5.93 17.36
N PHE A 32 -11.27 -4.84 17.90
CA PHE A 32 -10.67 -3.52 17.73
C PHE A 32 -9.30 -3.41 18.41
N LEU A 33 -9.08 -4.12 19.51
CA LEU A 33 -7.78 -4.18 20.16
C LEU A 33 -6.73 -4.83 19.25
N PHE A 34 -7.01 -6.00 18.67
CA PHE A 34 -6.10 -6.65 17.73
C PHE A 34 -5.92 -5.87 16.42
N MET A 35 -7.00 -5.26 15.91
CA MET A 35 -6.92 -4.37 14.75
C MET A 35 -6.00 -3.18 15.03
N THR A 36 -6.03 -2.61 16.23
CA THR A 36 -5.13 -1.51 16.61
C THR A 36 -3.67 -1.95 16.61
N PHE A 37 -3.34 -3.10 17.19
CA PHE A 37 -1.97 -3.63 17.18
C PHE A 37 -1.49 -3.96 15.76
N ALA A 38 -2.34 -4.56 14.93
CA ALA A 38 -2.04 -4.85 13.54
C ALA A 38 -1.84 -3.58 12.71
N SER A 39 -2.71 -2.57 12.89
CA SER A 39 -2.56 -1.28 12.24
C SER A 39 -1.27 -0.58 12.69
N LEU A 40 -0.95 -0.60 13.99
CA LEU A 40 0.25 0.04 14.51
C LEU A 40 1.53 -0.57 13.93
N SER A 41 1.60 -1.90 13.81
CA SER A 41 2.78 -2.57 13.26
C SER A 41 3.00 -2.23 11.77
N THR A 42 1.93 -2.17 10.97
CA THR A 42 2.01 -1.78 9.56
C THR A 42 2.46 -0.33 9.38
N VAL A 43 1.91 0.60 10.17
CA VAL A 43 2.30 2.01 10.14
C VAL A 43 3.76 2.18 10.51
N ILE A 44 4.24 1.51 11.57
CA ILE A 44 5.64 1.57 11.98
C ILE A 44 6.57 1.07 10.84
N ALA A 45 6.23 -0.03 10.17
CA ALA A 45 7.03 -0.57 9.08
C ALA A 45 7.12 0.41 7.88
N VAL A 46 6.01 1.06 7.52
CA VAL A 46 5.97 2.06 6.45
C VAL A 46 6.77 3.30 6.83
N PHE A 47 6.60 3.80 8.05
CA PHE A 47 7.36 4.96 8.53
C PHE A 47 8.86 4.70 8.56
N GLU A 48 9.30 3.53 9.04
CA GLU A 48 10.72 3.17 9.07
C GLU A 48 11.31 3.16 7.66
N ASN A 49 10.59 2.64 6.65
CA ASN A 49 11.05 2.66 5.25
C ASN A 49 11.29 4.10 4.75
N ILE A 50 10.35 5.01 4.99
CA ILE A 50 10.45 6.43 4.60
C ILE A 50 11.64 7.11 5.31
N ILE A 51 11.81 6.81 6.60
CA ILE A 51 12.91 7.36 7.41
C ILE A 51 14.26 6.84 6.89
N SER A 52 14.40 5.53 6.67
CA SER A 52 15.60 4.92 6.09
C SER A 52 15.97 5.53 4.75
N PHE A 53 15.01 5.67 3.83
CA PHE A 53 15.25 6.32 2.54
C PHE A 53 15.75 7.77 2.71
N THR A 54 15.14 8.52 3.62
CA THR A 54 15.56 9.90 3.91
C THR A 54 16.96 9.97 4.54
N MET A 55 17.28 9.04 5.44
CA MET A 55 18.59 8.94 6.09
C MET A 55 19.67 8.58 5.07
N ASP A 56 19.42 7.62 4.18
CA ASP A 56 20.38 7.16 3.18
C ASP A 56 20.63 8.24 2.11
N LEU A 57 19.59 8.96 1.69
CA LEU A 57 19.72 9.99 0.64
C LEU A 57 20.28 11.31 1.15
N LYS A 58 19.94 11.73 2.38
CA LYS A 58 20.36 13.03 2.96
C LYS A 58 21.45 12.93 4.02
N GLY A 59 21.84 11.73 4.46
CA GLY A 59 22.85 11.51 5.51
C GLY A 59 22.45 12.09 6.88
N TRP A 60 21.15 12.23 7.15
CA TRP A 60 20.66 12.86 8.38
C TRP A 60 20.65 11.89 9.57
N ASP A 61 20.88 12.43 10.77
CA ASP A 61 20.70 11.68 12.02
C ASP A 61 19.22 11.29 12.21
N ARG A 62 18.99 10.07 12.74
CA ARG A 62 17.67 9.42 12.84
C ARG A 62 16.62 10.30 13.49
N LYS A 63 16.99 11.03 14.56
CA LYS A 63 16.07 11.90 15.29
C LYS A 63 15.54 13.06 14.43
N LYS A 64 16.40 13.63 13.58
CA LYS A 64 16.01 14.73 12.67
C LYS A 64 15.15 14.20 11.52
N ALA A 65 15.53 13.05 10.95
CA ALA A 65 14.76 12.41 9.89
C ALA A 65 13.35 12.02 10.35
N VAL A 66 13.19 11.48 11.56
CA VAL A 66 11.89 11.14 12.16
C VAL A 66 11.03 12.39 12.33
N LEU A 67 11.56 13.45 12.93
CA LEU A 67 10.78 14.66 13.22
C LEU A 67 10.28 15.34 11.94
N ILE A 68 11.14 15.45 10.92
CA ILE A 68 10.80 16.09 9.65
C ILE A 68 9.78 15.25 8.88
N ASN A 69 9.97 13.92 8.82
CA ASN A 69 9.01 13.03 8.16
C ASN A 69 7.66 13.00 8.91
N LEU A 70 7.65 13.04 10.25
CA LEU A 70 6.42 13.11 11.03
C LEU A 70 5.62 14.38 10.71
N VAL A 71 6.28 15.54 10.69
CA VAL A 71 5.65 16.81 10.30
C VAL A 71 5.15 16.74 8.85
N GLY A 72 5.94 16.17 7.94
CA GLY A 72 5.55 15.97 6.54
C GLY A 72 4.28 15.13 6.39
N VAL A 73 4.22 13.97 7.06
CA VAL A 73 3.05 13.07 7.02
C VAL A 73 1.83 13.72 7.68
N LEU A 74 2.01 14.47 8.77
CA LEU A 74 0.91 15.21 9.39
C LEU A 74 0.34 16.27 8.44
N VAL A 75 1.19 17.06 7.77
CA VAL A 75 0.74 18.06 6.81
C VAL A 75 0.08 17.42 5.59
N LEU A 76 0.64 16.32 5.08
CA LEU A 76 0.08 15.59 3.92
C LEU A 76 -1.23 14.85 4.26
N SER A 77 -1.44 14.44 5.52
CA SER A 77 -2.70 13.80 5.94
C SER A 77 -3.82 14.78 6.27
N MET A 78 -3.52 16.07 6.48
CA MET A 78 -4.54 17.11 6.71
C MET A 78 -5.55 17.26 5.55
N PRO A 79 -5.12 17.33 4.26
CA PRO A 79 -6.04 17.30 3.12
C PRO A 79 -6.99 16.08 3.11
N CYS A 80 -6.49 14.90 3.46
CA CYS A 80 -7.31 13.70 3.60
C CYS A 80 -8.41 13.86 4.66
N VAL A 81 -8.06 14.33 5.87
CA VAL A 81 -9.02 14.53 6.96
C VAL A 81 -10.04 15.61 6.62
N LEU A 82 -9.59 16.70 6.00
CA LEU A 82 -10.45 17.79 5.57
C LEU A 82 -11.39 17.37 4.44
N GLY A 83 -10.96 16.46 3.56
CA GLY A 83 -11.77 15.85 2.49
C GLY A 83 -12.98 15.06 3.01
N TYR A 84 -12.89 14.48 4.20
CA TYR A 84 -14.01 13.79 4.86
C TYR A 84 -15.02 14.73 5.53
N ASN A 85 -14.70 16.03 5.72
CA ASN A 85 -15.52 16.94 6.51
C ASN A 85 -15.89 18.22 5.74
N VAL A 86 -14.94 19.16 5.58
CA VAL A 86 -15.18 20.52 5.05
C VAL A 86 -15.01 20.60 3.53
N TRP A 87 -14.15 19.75 2.95
CA TRP A 87 -13.85 19.70 1.52
C TRP A 87 -14.60 18.59 0.77
N SER A 88 -15.72 18.11 1.32
CA SER A 88 -16.59 17.11 0.66
C SER A 88 -17.17 17.56 -0.69
N GLY A 89 -17.08 18.86 -1.02
CA GLY A 89 -17.45 19.41 -2.32
C GLY A 89 -16.36 19.35 -3.40
N ILE A 90 -15.10 19.07 -3.05
CA ILE A 90 -14.02 18.92 -4.03
C ILE A 90 -13.98 17.45 -4.44
N THR A 91 -14.56 17.16 -5.61
CA THR A 91 -14.71 15.83 -6.18
C THR A 91 -13.77 15.69 -7.40
N PRO A 92 -12.46 15.53 -7.19
CA PRO A 92 -11.48 15.59 -8.29
C PRO A 92 -11.54 14.39 -9.25
N LEU A 93 -12.25 13.32 -8.89
CA LEU A 93 -12.38 12.08 -9.66
C LEU A 93 -13.83 11.77 -10.10
N GLY A 94 -14.78 12.68 -9.88
CA GLY A 94 -16.20 12.51 -10.19
C GLY A 94 -17.12 12.57 -8.97
N ALA A 95 -18.43 12.64 -9.20
CA ALA A 95 -19.44 12.86 -8.16
C ALA A 95 -19.33 11.83 -7.02
N GLY A 96 -18.88 12.28 -5.83
CA GLY A 96 -18.76 11.45 -4.63
C GLY A 96 -17.34 10.96 -4.29
N SER A 97 -16.32 11.25 -5.11
CA SER A 97 -14.93 10.88 -4.80
C SER A 97 -14.34 11.78 -3.71
N THR A 98 -13.80 11.20 -2.65
CA THR A 98 -13.05 11.94 -1.61
C THR A 98 -11.61 12.19 -2.04
N ILE A 99 -10.90 13.09 -1.34
CA ILE A 99 -9.46 13.32 -1.56
C ILE A 99 -8.65 12.05 -1.28
N LEU A 100 -9.10 11.21 -0.33
CA LEU A 100 -8.48 9.92 -0.06
C LEU A 100 -8.57 8.98 -1.27
N ASP A 101 -9.70 8.99 -2.00
CA ASP A 101 -9.85 8.14 -3.19
C ASP A 101 -8.92 8.56 -4.33
N LEU A 102 -8.62 9.86 -4.43
CA LEU A 102 -7.61 10.37 -5.36
C LEU A 102 -6.20 9.95 -4.96
N GLU A 103 -5.85 10.07 -3.68
CA GLU A 103 -4.56 9.60 -3.17
C GLU A 103 -4.38 8.09 -3.35
N ASP A 104 -5.42 7.30 -3.05
CA ASP A 104 -5.45 5.86 -3.30
C ASP A 104 -5.34 5.55 -4.80
N PHE A 105 -5.98 6.34 -5.67
CA PHE A 105 -5.81 6.18 -7.12
C PHE A 105 -4.37 6.44 -7.57
N ILE A 106 -3.76 7.53 -7.11
CA ILE A 106 -2.38 7.89 -7.48
C ILE A 106 -1.40 6.84 -6.94
N VAL A 107 -1.56 6.38 -5.71
CA VAL A 107 -0.62 5.46 -5.07
C VAL A 107 -0.91 4.01 -5.45
N SER A 108 -2.11 3.52 -5.15
CA SER A 108 -2.46 2.10 -5.26
C SER A 108 -2.66 1.65 -6.70
N ASN A 109 -3.26 2.48 -7.57
CA ASN A 109 -3.50 2.10 -8.97
C ASN A 109 -2.35 2.49 -9.91
N ASN A 110 -1.58 3.53 -9.57
CA ASN A 110 -0.53 4.02 -10.46
C ASN A 110 0.88 3.78 -9.90
N LEU A 111 1.22 4.31 -8.72
CA LEU A 111 2.59 4.24 -8.21
C LEU A 111 3.03 2.82 -7.83
N LEU A 112 2.18 2.02 -7.17
CA LEU A 112 2.52 0.66 -6.77
C LEU A 112 2.71 -0.27 -7.98
N PRO A 113 1.79 -0.33 -8.97
CA PRO A 113 1.98 -1.20 -10.13
C PRO A 113 3.14 -0.73 -11.01
N LEU A 114 3.27 0.57 -11.29
CA LEU A 114 4.39 1.09 -12.06
C LEU A 114 5.73 0.89 -11.34
N GLY A 115 5.77 1.13 -10.03
CA GLY A 115 6.95 0.85 -9.21
C GLY A 115 7.33 -0.62 -9.29
N SER A 116 6.38 -1.53 -9.10
CA SER A 116 6.62 -2.98 -9.22
C SER A 116 7.08 -3.39 -10.61
N LEU A 117 6.56 -2.76 -11.67
CA LEU A 117 6.97 -3.00 -13.05
C LEU A 117 8.39 -2.51 -13.31
N VAL A 118 8.77 -1.34 -12.80
CA VAL A 118 10.15 -0.82 -12.89
C VAL A 118 11.12 -1.73 -12.14
N TYR A 119 10.80 -2.13 -10.90
CA TYR A 119 11.60 -3.09 -10.14
C TYR A 119 11.74 -4.42 -10.87
N LEU A 120 10.64 -4.94 -11.42
CA LEU A 120 10.64 -6.20 -12.15
C LEU A 120 11.47 -6.11 -13.43
N LEU A 121 11.29 -5.05 -14.24
CA LEU A 121 12.10 -4.82 -15.43
C LEU A 121 13.58 -4.64 -15.08
N PHE A 122 13.91 -3.96 -13.99
CA PHE A 122 15.28 -3.81 -13.50
C PHE A 122 15.92 -5.14 -13.08
N CYS A 123 15.16 -6.03 -12.42
CA CYS A 123 15.62 -7.36 -12.02
C CYS A 123 15.70 -8.36 -13.18
N THR A 124 14.84 -8.23 -14.20
CA THR A 124 14.69 -9.23 -15.29
C THR A 124 15.43 -8.84 -16.57
N THR A 125 15.64 -7.54 -16.82
CA THR A 125 16.29 -7.03 -18.04
C THR A 125 17.80 -6.90 -17.84
N LYS A 126 18.57 -7.17 -18.91
CA LYS A 126 20.04 -7.12 -18.91
C LYS A 126 20.64 -5.71 -18.72
N LEU A 127 19.83 -4.65 -18.77
CA LEU A 127 20.26 -3.25 -18.62
C LEU A 127 20.33 -2.77 -17.16
N GLY A 128 19.77 -3.54 -16.21
CA GLY A 128 19.81 -3.24 -14.77
C GLY A 128 20.74 -4.19 -14.03
N TRP A 129 20.14 -5.09 -13.23
CA TRP A 129 20.89 -6.10 -12.47
C TRP A 129 21.18 -7.35 -13.30
N GLY A 130 20.26 -7.72 -14.20
CA GLY A 130 20.32 -8.98 -14.94
C GLY A 130 19.97 -10.18 -14.06
N TYR A 131 19.10 -11.06 -14.59
CA TYR A 131 18.56 -12.20 -13.85
C TYR A 131 19.64 -13.13 -13.25
N GLU A 132 20.83 -13.22 -13.86
CA GLU A 132 21.93 -14.03 -13.35
C GLU A 132 22.66 -13.42 -12.16
N ASN A 133 22.80 -12.10 -12.08
CA ASN A 133 23.38 -11.44 -10.91
C ASN A 133 22.35 -11.34 -9.77
N PHE A 134 21.05 -11.23 -10.10
CA PHE A 134 19.97 -11.35 -9.11
C PHE A 134 19.95 -12.75 -8.47
N LEU A 135 20.10 -13.81 -9.28
CA LEU A 135 20.27 -15.18 -8.79
C LEU A 135 21.53 -15.37 -7.94
N LYS A 136 22.63 -14.68 -8.25
CA LYS A 136 23.85 -14.76 -7.44
C LYS A 136 23.64 -14.14 -6.05
N GLU A 137 23.06 -12.94 -6.00
CA GLU A 137 22.80 -12.23 -4.73
C GLU A 137 21.76 -12.91 -3.86
N THR A 138 20.66 -13.39 -4.46
CA THR A 138 19.61 -14.12 -3.74
C THR A 138 20.09 -15.48 -3.21
N ASN A 139 21.16 -16.05 -3.79
CA ASN A 139 21.77 -17.30 -3.36
C ASN A 139 23.05 -17.12 -2.52
N THR A 140 23.39 -15.89 -2.10
CA THR A 140 24.56 -15.62 -1.23
C THR A 140 24.34 -16.12 0.20
N GLY A 141 23.09 -16.38 0.61
CA GLY A 141 22.75 -16.94 1.92
C GLY A 141 22.94 -18.46 2.04
N LYS A 142 23.03 -18.98 3.27
CA LYS A 142 22.99 -20.43 3.54
C LYS A 142 21.53 -20.91 3.65
N GLY A 143 20.93 -21.27 2.52
CA GLY A 143 19.54 -21.74 2.45
C GLY A 143 19.19 -22.38 1.10
N MET A 144 17.93 -22.76 0.92
CA MET A 144 17.43 -23.36 -0.32
C MET A 144 17.63 -22.41 -1.50
N LYS A 145 18.35 -22.87 -2.52
CA LYS A 145 18.70 -22.04 -3.68
C LYS A 145 17.47 -21.73 -4.51
N PHE A 146 17.34 -20.49 -4.96
CA PHE A 146 16.22 -20.06 -5.80
C PHE A 146 16.23 -20.86 -7.12
N PRO A 147 15.19 -21.64 -7.44
CA PRO A 147 15.20 -22.52 -8.59
C PRO A 147 15.15 -21.70 -9.89
N ARG A 148 16.12 -21.97 -10.77
CA ARG A 148 16.28 -21.30 -12.09
C ARG A 148 15.07 -21.48 -13.01
N GLN A 149 14.14 -22.36 -12.68
CA GLN A 149 12.88 -22.59 -13.41
C GLN A 149 11.82 -21.50 -13.14
N ILE A 150 11.87 -20.81 -11.99
CA ILE A 150 10.97 -19.68 -11.68
C ILE A 150 11.38 -18.43 -12.48
N ALA A 151 12.56 -18.44 -13.12
CA ALA A 151 13.02 -17.40 -14.04
C ALA A 151 11.98 -17.02 -15.10
N PHE A 152 11.36 -18.04 -15.71
CA PHE A 152 10.37 -17.84 -16.76
C PHE A 152 9.12 -17.16 -16.20
N TYR A 153 8.71 -17.56 -15.00
CA TYR A 153 7.59 -16.96 -14.29
C TYR A 153 7.86 -15.49 -13.93
N VAL A 154 9.01 -15.18 -13.31
CA VAL A 154 9.35 -13.80 -12.94
C VAL A 154 9.57 -12.91 -14.16
N LYS A 155 10.13 -13.44 -15.24
CA LYS A 155 10.47 -12.66 -16.44
C LYS A 155 9.27 -12.39 -17.36
N TYR A 156 8.33 -13.32 -17.46
CA TYR A 156 7.23 -13.22 -18.45
C TYR A 156 5.84 -13.21 -17.81
N ILE A 157 5.58 -14.05 -16.81
CA ILE A 157 4.24 -14.17 -16.20
C ILE A 157 3.99 -13.01 -15.25
N LEU A 158 4.95 -12.69 -14.37
CA LEU A 158 4.82 -11.63 -13.38
C LEU A 158 4.60 -10.22 -13.99
N PRO A 159 5.33 -9.78 -15.04
CA PRO A 159 5.05 -8.47 -15.65
C PRO A 159 3.71 -8.44 -16.38
N LEU A 160 3.26 -9.57 -16.94
CA LEU A 160 1.94 -9.67 -17.56
C LEU A 160 0.83 -9.53 -16.52
N ILE A 161 0.97 -10.17 -15.35
CA ILE A 161 0.03 -10.01 -14.23
C ILE A 161 0.01 -8.56 -13.74
N VAL A 162 1.17 -7.91 -13.58
CA VAL A 162 1.23 -6.50 -13.15
C VAL A 162 0.58 -5.57 -14.17
N LEU A 163 0.83 -5.78 -15.47
CA LEU A 163 0.16 -5.03 -16.54
C LEU A 163 -1.36 -5.28 -16.54
N PHE A 164 -1.79 -6.52 -16.31
CA PHE A 164 -3.21 -6.86 -16.21
C PHE A 164 -3.87 -6.14 -15.02
N ILE A 165 -3.23 -6.14 -13.84
CA ILE A 165 -3.71 -5.42 -12.66
C ILE A 165 -3.78 -3.91 -12.93
N PHE A 166 -2.78 -3.34 -13.61
CA PHE A 166 -2.78 -1.93 -13.98
C PHE A 166 -3.96 -1.60 -14.91
N VAL A 167 -4.14 -2.37 -15.99
CA VAL A 167 -5.26 -2.16 -16.93
C VAL A 167 -6.62 -2.37 -16.25
N MET A 168 -6.74 -3.40 -15.41
CA MET A 168 -7.97 -3.69 -14.68
C MET A 168 -8.29 -2.59 -13.65
N GLY A 169 -7.29 -2.09 -12.92
CA GLY A 169 -7.44 -0.99 -11.96
C GLY A 169 -7.86 0.32 -12.63
N TYR A 170 -7.38 0.61 -13.84
CA TYR A 170 -7.88 1.73 -14.64
C TYR A 170 -9.31 1.49 -15.14
N TYR A 171 -9.62 0.27 -15.59
CA TYR A 171 -10.97 -0.07 -16.08
C TYR A 171 -12.02 0.05 -14.97
N THR A 172 -11.77 -0.49 -13.79
CA THR A 172 -12.71 -0.45 -12.65
C THR A 172 -12.90 0.96 -12.07
N LYS A 173 -11.96 1.89 -12.27
CA LYS A 173 -12.08 3.26 -11.76
C LYS A 173 -12.74 4.24 -12.74
N PHE A 174 -12.63 4.01 -14.04
CA PHE A 174 -13.18 4.92 -15.06
C PHE A 174 -14.43 4.38 -15.78
N PHE A 175 -14.65 3.06 -15.79
CA PHE A 175 -15.72 2.42 -16.57
C PHE A 175 -16.68 1.54 -15.75
N ALA A 176 -16.43 1.33 -14.46
CA ALA A 176 -17.34 0.66 -13.52
C ALA A 176 -17.88 1.66 -12.50
#